data_AF-A0A6I0EQR5-F1
#
_entry.id   AF-A0A6I0EQR5-F1
#
_cell.length_a   1.000
_cell.length_b   1.000
_cell.length_c   1.000
_cell.angle_alpha   90.00
_cell.angle_beta   90.00
_cell.angle_gamma   90.00
#
_symmetry.space_group_name_H-M   'P 1'
#
loop_
_entity.id
_entity.type
_entity.pdbx_description
1 polymer ?
#
loop_
_entity_poly.entity_id
_entity_poly.type
_entity_poly.pdbx_seq_one_letter_code
_entity_poly.pdbx_strand_id
1 'polypeptide(L)'
;MAQKGHLSQKKLFSGLFALLLLISSTFLVLSFLVPKPTEVETISADHGSVWQELWISGEVRPQKEISLYTPRPGLLEWLVQEGDPVKQDQPIARLGDFDVLSPMDGKLTEKMAHSGVWVPLGVPLGQISDMEDLIVHALVDESEVLLVEPGMPVQWSFTGYPGQVFSGEVLSLSKMARRDLDGNRGFQVTISVPDDVKVYAGMTADGKILLEEVQDLRISVDSIWEERGVAKVYVLRDGRATVVDVKLGIRDDFYAQVLEGLEVGDEVIIPSGLSITTGQSVKVKSSAPART
;
A
#
# COMPACT_ATOMS: atom_id res chain seq x y z
N MET A 1 -82.61 -18.65 -57.83
CA MET A 1 -81.75 -17.44 -57.74
C MET A 1 -81.42 -17.22 -56.27
N ALA A 2 -80.16 -17.43 -55.86
CA ALA A 2 -79.48 -16.91 -54.67
C ALA A 2 -78.51 -17.93 -54.07
N GLN A 3 -77.21 -17.73 -54.30
CA GLN A 3 -76.19 -18.09 -53.31
C GLN A 3 -75.07 -17.05 -53.37
N LYS A 4 -75.13 -16.10 -52.43
CA LYS A 4 -74.14 -15.04 -52.22
C LYS A 4 -72.89 -15.63 -51.57
N GLY A 5 -71.74 -15.16 -52.01
CA GLY A 5 -70.41 -15.63 -51.61
C GLY A 5 -70.14 -15.49 -50.12
N HIS A 6 -69.74 -16.62 -49.52
CA HIS A 6 -69.30 -16.72 -48.13
C HIS A 6 -67.85 -17.23 -48.05
N LEU A 7 -66.94 -16.68 -48.87
CA LEU A 7 -65.54 -17.11 -48.92
C LEU A 7 -64.58 -15.94 -49.18
N SER A 8 -64.55 -14.95 -48.29
CA SER A 8 -63.45 -13.96 -48.27
C SER A 8 -63.27 -13.30 -46.90
N GLN A 9 -63.19 -14.11 -45.83
CA GLN A 9 -62.67 -13.63 -44.54
C GLN A 9 -61.67 -14.60 -43.93
N LYS A 10 -61.90 -15.93 -44.07
CA LYS A 10 -60.95 -16.95 -43.56
C LYS A 10 -59.56 -16.88 -44.21
N LYS A 11 -59.46 -16.57 -45.51
CA LYS A 11 -58.16 -16.44 -46.22
C LYS A 11 -57.41 -15.15 -45.86
N LEU A 12 -58.13 -14.08 -45.52
CA LEU A 12 -57.53 -12.82 -45.05
C LEU A 12 -57.02 -12.96 -43.62
N PHE A 13 -57.78 -13.61 -42.74
CA PHE A 13 -57.36 -13.88 -41.35
C PHE A 13 -56.17 -14.85 -41.27
N SER A 14 -56.13 -15.89 -42.11
CA SER A 14 -54.98 -16.82 -42.14
C SER A 14 -53.70 -16.15 -42.62
N GLY A 15 -53.81 -15.22 -43.59
CA GLY A 15 -52.66 -14.44 -44.08
C GLY A 15 -52.11 -13.47 -43.03
N LEU A 16 -53.00 -12.80 -42.29
CA LEU A 16 -52.61 -11.88 -41.20
C LEU A 16 -51.96 -12.63 -40.02
N PHE A 17 -52.48 -13.81 -39.68
CA PHE A 17 -51.92 -14.66 -38.63
C PHE A 17 -50.55 -15.21 -39.00
N ALA A 18 -50.35 -15.62 -40.26
CA ALA A 18 -49.05 -16.03 -40.77
C ALA A 18 -48.02 -14.89 -40.79
N LEU A 19 -48.45 -13.66 -41.10
CA LEU A 19 -47.61 -12.47 -41.03
C LEU A 19 -47.22 -12.12 -39.59
N LEU A 20 -48.15 -12.21 -38.63
CA LEU A 20 -47.88 -12.03 -37.20
C LEU A 20 -46.92 -13.09 -36.66
N LEU A 21 -47.05 -14.34 -37.07
CA LEU A 21 -46.11 -15.42 -36.72
C LEU A 21 -44.73 -15.19 -37.32
N LEU A 22 -44.64 -14.67 -38.54
CA LEU A 22 -43.36 -14.28 -39.15
C LEU A 22 -42.73 -13.10 -38.42
N ILE A 23 -43.49 -12.05 -38.09
CA ILE A 23 -42.97 -10.91 -37.32
C ILE A 23 -42.54 -11.35 -35.92
N SER A 24 -43.33 -12.20 -35.25
CA SER A 24 -43.00 -12.78 -33.95
C SER A 24 -41.77 -13.68 -34.01
N SER A 25 -41.64 -14.50 -35.05
CA SER A 25 -40.48 -15.38 -35.31
C SER A 25 -39.23 -14.55 -35.57
N THR A 26 -39.34 -13.52 -36.43
CA THR A 26 -38.24 -12.62 -36.75
C THR A 26 -37.82 -11.83 -35.50
N PHE A 27 -38.78 -11.37 -34.69
CA PHE A 27 -38.53 -10.68 -33.42
C PHE A 27 -37.89 -11.61 -32.38
N LEU A 28 -38.34 -12.87 -32.29
CA LEU A 28 -37.76 -13.87 -31.39
C LEU A 28 -36.31 -14.20 -31.81
N VAL A 29 -36.05 -14.40 -33.10
CA VAL A 29 -34.69 -14.63 -33.62
C VAL A 29 -33.81 -13.39 -33.43
N LEU A 30 -34.34 -12.18 -33.64
CA LEU A 30 -33.62 -10.93 -33.35
C LEU A 30 -33.28 -10.83 -31.85
N SER A 31 -34.20 -11.23 -30.97
CA SER A 31 -33.99 -11.21 -29.52
C SER A 31 -32.92 -12.18 -29.05
N PHE A 32 -32.71 -13.30 -29.76
CA PHE A 32 -31.63 -14.25 -29.51
C PHE A 32 -30.28 -13.79 -30.08
N LEU A 33 -30.26 -12.87 -31.06
CA LEU A 33 -29.04 -12.29 -31.61
C LEU A 33 -28.45 -11.16 -30.75
N VAL A 34 -29.24 -10.56 -29.86
CA VAL A 34 -28.75 -9.52 -28.94
C VAL A 34 -28.01 -10.22 -27.79
N PRO A 35 -26.69 -10.01 -27.62
CA PRO A 35 -25.97 -10.59 -26.49
C PRO A 35 -26.60 -10.11 -25.18
N LYS A 36 -26.76 -11.03 -24.23
CA LYS A 36 -27.29 -10.69 -22.91
C LYS A 36 -26.38 -9.64 -22.26
N PRO A 37 -26.93 -8.62 -21.58
CA PRO A 37 -26.13 -7.59 -20.92
C PRO A 37 -25.16 -8.23 -19.93
N THR A 38 -23.90 -7.79 -19.95
CA THR A 38 -22.91 -8.25 -18.99
C THR A 38 -23.18 -7.61 -17.65
N GLU A 39 -23.26 -8.42 -16.59
CA GLU A 39 -23.42 -7.91 -15.24
C GLU A 39 -22.13 -7.25 -14.78
N VAL A 40 -22.21 -6.00 -14.35
CA VAL A 40 -21.05 -5.21 -13.91
C VAL A 40 -21.34 -4.54 -12.57
N GLU A 41 -20.27 -4.25 -11.84
CA GLU A 41 -20.30 -3.41 -10.64
C GLU A 41 -19.95 -1.99 -11.04
N THR A 42 -20.66 -1.02 -10.48
CA THR A 42 -20.38 0.40 -10.69
C THR A 42 -20.09 1.11 -9.37
N ILE A 43 -19.25 2.14 -9.45
CA ILE A 43 -18.98 3.10 -8.39
C ILE A 43 -19.15 4.50 -8.97
N SER A 44 -19.80 5.40 -8.24
CA SER A 44 -19.93 6.79 -8.67
C SER A 44 -18.62 7.53 -8.43
N ALA A 45 -18.19 8.32 -9.41
CA ALA A 45 -17.15 9.31 -9.20
C ALA A 45 -17.66 10.36 -8.21
N ASP A 46 -16.97 10.54 -7.08
CA ASP A 46 -17.38 11.41 -6.00
C ASP A 46 -16.26 12.35 -5.57
N HIS A 47 -16.60 13.36 -4.76
CA HIS A 47 -15.58 14.14 -4.07
C HIS A 47 -15.17 13.43 -2.80
N GLY A 48 -13.87 13.30 -2.59
CA GLY A 48 -13.34 12.84 -1.33
C GLY A 48 -11.82 12.95 -1.27
N SER A 49 -11.26 12.46 -0.18
CA SER A 49 -9.83 12.54 0.07
C SER A 49 -9.05 11.50 -0.73
N VAL A 50 -7.90 11.92 -1.25
CA VAL A 50 -6.86 11.05 -1.79
C VAL A 50 -5.54 11.49 -1.15
N TRP A 51 -4.78 10.54 -0.63
CA TRP A 51 -3.47 10.83 -0.04
C TRP A 51 -2.36 10.68 -1.08
N GLN A 52 -1.41 11.61 -1.07
CA GLN A 52 -0.12 11.39 -1.71
C GLN A 52 0.73 10.58 -0.74
N GLU A 53 1.21 9.43 -1.21
CA GLU A 53 1.92 8.46 -0.36
C GLU A 53 3.35 8.28 -0.85
N LEU A 54 4.29 8.26 0.09
CA LEU A 54 5.69 7.97 -0.17
C LEU A 54 6.04 6.60 0.44
N TRP A 55 6.24 5.61 -0.42
CA TRP A 55 6.60 4.25 -0.02
C TRP A 55 8.05 4.17 0.44
N ILE A 56 8.26 3.56 1.58
CA ILE A 56 9.58 3.40 2.20
C ILE A 56 9.71 2.03 2.87
N SER A 57 10.94 1.54 2.88
CA SER A 57 11.33 0.33 3.58
C SER A 57 12.46 0.66 4.56
N GLY A 58 12.45 -0.01 5.71
CA GLY A 58 13.38 0.25 6.79
C GLY A 58 13.58 -0.94 7.71
N GLU A 59 14.39 -0.73 8.73
CA GLU A 59 14.76 -1.72 9.73
C GLU A 59 14.47 -1.20 11.13
N VAL A 60 13.90 -2.05 11.98
CA VAL A 60 13.70 -1.78 13.41
C VAL A 60 15.06 -1.77 14.11
N ARG A 61 15.37 -0.71 14.84
CA ARG A 61 16.62 -0.53 15.58
C ARG A 61 16.36 0.04 16.97
N PRO A 62 17.25 -0.24 17.95
CA PRO A 62 17.29 0.50 19.19
C PRO A 62 17.47 2.00 18.95
N GLN A 63 16.69 2.84 19.63
CA GLN A 63 16.88 4.29 19.58
C GLN A 63 18.21 4.71 20.21
N LYS A 64 18.67 3.97 21.23
CA LYS A 64 19.95 4.19 21.89
C LYS A 64 20.79 2.92 21.83
N GLU A 65 21.97 3.04 21.23
CA GLU A 65 22.98 2.00 21.20
C GLU A 65 24.38 2.61 21.38
N ILE A 66 25.22 2.00 22.20
CA ILE A 66 26.60 2.41 22.46
C ILE A 66 27.52 1.22 22.25
N SER A 67 28.46 1.36 21.31
CA SER A 67 29.56 0.41 21.14
C SER A 67 30.60 0.62 22.22
N LEU A 68 31.03 -0.49 22.82
CA LEU A 68 32.07 -0.55 23.82
C LEU A 68 33.42 -0.75 23.13
N TYR A 69 34.43 -0.02 23.59
CA TYR A 69 35.79 -0.15 23.11
C TYR A 69 36.73 -0.40 24.28
N THR A 70 37.86 -1.04 24.01
CA THR A 70 38.91 -1.23 25.01
C THR A 70 39.53 0.11 25.38
N PRO A 71 39.42 0.57 26.64
CA PRO A 71 40.02 1.82 27.10
C PRO A 71 41.53 1.68 27.35
N ARG A 72 42.03 0.44 27.45
CA ARG A 72 43.46 0.10 27.58
C ARG A 72 43.70 -1.34 27.12
N PRO A 73 44.95 -1.71 26.77
CA PRO A 73 45.28 -3.10 26.48
C PRO A 73 45.13 -3.99 27.71
N GLY A 74 44.65 -5.23 27.54
CA GLY A 74 44.56 -6.19 28.64
C GLY A 74 43.97 -7.53 28.23
N LEU A 75 44.04 -8.51 29.14
CA LEU A 75 43.35 -9.79 29.01
C LEU A 75 41.87 -9.59 29.30
N LEU A 76 41.01 -9.89 28.33
CA LEU A 76 39.56 -9.72 28.44
C LEU A 76 38.90 -10.84 29.23
N GLU A 77 38.04 -10.47 30.17
CA GLU A 77 37.13 -11.35 30.89
C GLU A 77 35.73 -10.71 30.92
N TRP A 78 34.74 -11.34 30.30
CA TRP A 78 33.34 -10.90 30.42
C TRP A 78 32.74 -11.27 31.77
N LEU A 79 32.06 -10.32 32.41
CA LEU A 79 31.36 -10.52 33.69
C LEU A 79 29.85 -10.76 33.49
N VAL A 80 29.33 -10.46 32.30
CA VAL A 80 27.92 -10.65 31.90
C VAL A 80 27.83 -11.43 30.58
N GLN A 81 26.67 -11.97 30.25
CA GLN A 81 26.36 -12.67 29.00
C GLN A 81 25.59 -11.79 28.01
N GLU A 82 25.58 -12.17 26.74
CA GLU A 82 24.69 -11.51 25.76
C GLU A 82 23.24 -11.73 26.16
N GLY A 83 22.42 -10.68 26.04
CA GLY A 83 21.04 -10.64 26.50
C GLY A 83 20.87 -10.22 27.97
N ASP A 84 21.94 -10.20 28.77
CA ASP A 84 21.85 -9.78 30.17
C ASP A 84 21.52 -8.28 30.28
N PRO A 85 20.59 -7.90 31.18
CA PRO A 85 20.37 -6.50 31.50
C PRO A 85 21.56 -5.95 32.29
N VAL A 86 21.94 -4.71 31.99
CA VAL A 86 23.04 -3.99 32.64
C VAL A 86 22.58 -2.61 33.07
N LYS A 87 23.12 -2.14 34.19
CA LYS A 87 22.92 -0.78 34.70
C LYS A 87 24.12 0.09 34.39
N GLN A 88 23.90 1.39 34.20
CA GLN A 88 24.97 2.37 34.08
C GLN A 88 25.95 2.21 35.25
N ASP A 89 27.24 2.29 34.95
CA ASP A 89 28.36 2.11 35.88
C ASP A 89 28.52 0.68 36.47
N GLN A 90 27.70 -0.29 36.04
CA GLN A 90 27.91 -1.71 36.37
C GLN A 90 29.17 -2.25 35.68
N PRO A 91 30.06 -2.97 36.38
CA PRO A 91 31.13 -3.73 35.74
C PRO A 91 30.56 -4.83 34.84
N ILE A 92 30.88 -4.77 33.54
CA ILE A 92 30.38 -5.72 32.51
C ILE A 92 31.49 -6.59 31.92
N ALA A 93 32.73 -6.11 31.96
CA ALA A 93 33.92 -6.87 31.58
C ALA A 93 35.12 -6.38 32.39
N ARG A 94 36.22 -7.12 32.32
CA ARG A 94 37.49 -6.78 32.96
C ARG A 94 38.64 -6.94 31.96
N LEU A 95 39.61 -6.03 32.07
CA LEU A 95 40.85 -6.00 31.29
C LEU A 95 42.04 -6.05 32.26
N GLY A 96 42.48 -7.25 32.61
CA GLY A 96 43.44 -7.47 33.71
C GLY A 96 42.85 -7.01 35.05
N ASP A 97 43.36 -5.93 35.64
CA ASP A 97 42.86 -5.38 36.91
C ASP A 97 41.94 -4.15 36.74
N PHE A 98 41.32 -3.96 35.56
CA PHE A 98 40.49 -2.80 35.28
C PHE A 98 39.12 -3.22 34.81
N ASP A 99 38.09 -2.73 35.49
CA ASP A 99 36.70 -3.00 35.14
C ASP A 99 36.24 -2.06 34.01
N VAL A 100 35.69 -2.64 32.96
CA VAL A 100 34.96 -1.94 31.91
C VAL A 100 33.52 -1.81 32.40
N LEU A 101 33.07 -0.56 32.54
CA LEU A 101 31.75 -0.23 33.05
C LEU A 101 30.74 -0.05 31.91
N SER A 102 29.48 -0.32 32.18
CA SER A 102 28.39 0.00 31.27
C SER A 102 28.20 1.53 31.17
N PRO A 103 28.20 2.12 29.95
CA PRO A 103 27.98 3.55 29.78
C PRO A 103 26.50 3.98 29.95
N MET A 104 25.57 3.02 29.95
CA MET A 104 24.12 3.27 30.05
C MET A 104 23.39 2.09 30.68
N ASP A 105 22.13 2.32 31.08
CA ASP A 105 21.18 1.24 31.31
C ASP A 105 20.81 0.59 29.96
N GLY A 106 20.68 -0.73 29.92
CA GLY A 106 20.28 -1.44 28.70
C GLY A 106 20.50 -2.95 28.78
N LYS A 107 20.75 -3.58 27.63
CA LYS A 107 21.17 -4.97 27.52
C LYS A 107 22.48 -5.07 26.75
N LEU A 108 23.34 -6.02 27.12
CA LEU A 108 24.49 -6.38 26.28
C LEU A 108 23.98 -7.15 25.06
N THR A 109 24.01 -6.55 23.87
CA THR A 109 23.40 -7.11 22.66
C THR A 109 24.36 -7.95 21.84
N GLU A 110 25.65 -7.62 21.89
CA GLU A 110 26.68 -8.30 21.11
C GLU A 110 28.02 -8.26 21.84
N LYS A 111 28.76 -9.38 21.78
CA LYS A 111 30.18 -9.48 22.14
C LYS A 111 31.01 -9.67 20.86
N MET A 112 31.77 -8.65 20.54
CA MET A 112 32.68 -8.65 19.39
C MET A 112 34.06 -9.25 19.73
N ALA A 113 34.37 -9.41 21.02
CA ALA A 113 35.60 -10.02 21.52
C ALA A 113 35.33 -11.15 22.52
N HIS A 114 36.15 -12.20 22.50
CA HIS A 114 36.00 -13.37 23.35
C HIS A 114 36.83 -13.27 24.64
N SER A 115 36.30 -13.81 25.74
CA SER A 115 37.05 -13.94 27.00
C SER A 115 38.33 -14.75 26.80
N GLY A 116 39.39 -14.41 27.54
CA GLY A 116 40.70 -15.07 27.49
C GLY A 116 41.62 -14.56 26.39
N VAL A 117 41.18 -13.57 25.60
CA VAL A 117 41.99 -12.95 24.55
C VAL A 117 42.62 -11.65 25.05
N TRP A 118 43.87 -11.41 24.70
CA TRP A 118 44.50 -10.11 24.89
C TRP A 118 44.00 -9.13 23.83
N VAL A 119 43.36 -8.05 24.27
CA VAL A 119 42.80 -7.03 23.37
C VAL A 119 43.61 -5.73 23.45
N PRO A 120 44.11 -5.19 22.32
CA PRO A 120 44.73 -3.86 22.25
C PRO A 120 43.79 -2.71 22.60
N LEU A 121 44.31 -1.48 22.72
CA LEU A 121 43.52 -0.24 22.89
C LEU A 121 42.65 0.05 21.66
N GLY A 122 41.43 0.55 21.87
CA GLY A 122 40.51 0.99 20.80
C GLY A 122 39.83 -0.13 20.02
N VAL A 123 39.99 -1.40 20.43
CA VAL A 123 39.31 -2.55 19.82
C VAL A 123 37.86 -2.59 20.33
N PRO A 124 36.88 -2.81 19.43
CA PRO A 124 35.49 -2.98 19.85
C PRO A 124 35.34 -4.26 20.70
N LEU A 125 34.70 -4.12 21.85
CA LEU A 125 34.41 -5.22 22.77
C LEU A 125 33.02 -5.78 22.53
N GLY A 126 32.03 -4.92 22.36
CA GLY A 126 30.64 -5.32 22.25
C GLY A 126 29.72 -4.11 22.14
N GLN A 127 28.43 -4.33 22.29
CA GLN A 127 27.41 -3.29 22.16
C GLN A 127 26.38 -3.39 23.28
N ILE A 128 26.01 -2.23 23.83
CA ILE A 128 24.87 -2.10 24.74
C ILE A 128 23.80 -1.29 24.06
N SER A 129 22.57 -1.78 24.09
CA SER A 129 21.43 -1.09 23.50
C SER A 129 20.21 -1.09 24.41
N ASP A 130 19.40 -0.04 24.27
CA ASP A 130 18.07 0.05 24.85
C ASP A 130 17.09 -0.74 23.99
N MET A 131 16.62 -1.88 24.52
CA MET A 131 15.73 -2.80 23.81
C MET A 131 14.26 -2.56 24.12
N GLU A 132 13.94 -1.52 24.90
CA GLU A 132 12.57 -1.11 25.21
C GLU A 132 12.12 0.05 24.31
N ASP A 133 13.07 0.90 23.88
CA ASP A 133 12.83 2.04 22.99
C ASP A 133 13.31 1.73 21.56
N LEU A 134 12.39 1.22 20.74
CA LEU A 134 12.65 0.79 19.35
C LEU A 134 12.04 1.77 18.34
N ILE A 135 12.77 1.99 17.26
CA ILE A 135 12.43 2.90 16.16
C ILE A 135 12.65 2.21 14.82
N VAL A 136 12.03 2.71 13.75
CA VAL A 136 12.35 2.30 12.38
C VAL A 136 13.31 3.32 11.76
N HIS A 137 14.41 2.83 11.20
CA HIS A 137 15.28 3.60 10.32
C HIS A 137 14.98 3.22 8.87
N ALA A 138 14.53 4.20 8.08
CA ALA A 138 14.31 4.07 6.65
C ALA A 138 15.17 5.09 5.89
N LEU A 139 15.36 4.85 4.59
CA LEU A 139 16.00 5.81 3.70
C LEU A 139 14.97 6.40 2.73
N VAL A 140 15.03 7.73 2.57
CA VAL A 140 14.26 8.46 1.55
C VAL A 140 15.22 8.99 0.48
N ASP A 141 14.80 8.92 -0.78
CA ASP A 141 15.59 9.40 -1.92
C ASP A 141 15.76 10.94 -1.91
N GLU A 142 16.84 11.42 -2.52
CA GLU A 142 17.12 12.87 -2.63
C GLU A 142 16.04 13.64 -3.41
N SER A 143 15.31 12.99 -4.32
CA SER A 143 14.21 13.60 -5.05
C SER A 143 12.95 13.81 -4.23
N GLU A 144 12.76 13.04 -3.15
CA GLU A 144 11.54 13.02 -2.33
C GLU A 144 11.76 13.55 -0.91
N VAL A 145 13.01 13.69 -0.46
CA VAL A 145 13.36 14.10 0.91
C VAL A 145 12.76 15.45 1.32
N LEU A 146 12.55 16.36 0.37
CA LEU A 146 11.96 17.68 0.65
C LEU A 146 10.46 17.62 0.95
N LEU A 147 9.81 16.48 0.66
CA LEU A 147 8.41 16.24 0.98
C LEU A 147 8.22 15.73 2.41
N VAL A 148 9.29 15.32 3.09
CA VAL A 148 9.22 14.66 4.40
C VAL A 148 9.57 15.62 5.51
N GLU A 149 8.67 15.74 6.50
CA GLU A 149 8.86 16.55 7.69
C GLU A 149 8.56 15.75 8.98
N PRO A 150 9.20 16.08 10.12
CA PRO A 150 8.81 15.53 11.40
C PRO A 150 7.33 15.76 11.74
N GLY A 151 6.69 14.76 12.34
CA GLY A 151 5.27 14.76 12.69
C GLY A 151 4.34 14.23 11.59
N MET A 152 4.86 13.93 10.40
CA MET A 152 4.05 13.31 9.34
C MET A 152 3.59 11.90 9.76
N PRO A 153 2.32 11.55 9.51
CA PRO A 153 1.80 10.23 9.84
C PRO A 153 2.36 9.19 8.89
N VAL A 154 2.60 7.99 9.42
CA VAL A 154 3.16 6.89 8.67
C VAL A 154 2.38 5.61 8.94
N GLN A 155 2.17 4.81 7.91
CA GLN A 155 1.54 3.50 8.01
C GLN A 155 2.56 2.42 7.69
N TRP A 156 2.74 1.45 8.58
CA TRP A 156 3.74 0.38 8.43
C TRP A 156 3.15 -1.00 8.60
N SER A 157 3.76 -1.96 7.92
CA SER A 157 3.63 -3.39 8.15
C SER A 157 5.02 -3.94 8.48
N PHE A 158 5.10 -4.75 9.53
CA PHE A 158 6.33 -5.47 9.87
C PHE A 158 6.27 -6.88 9.28
N THR A 159 7.40 -7.42 8.81
CA THR A 159 7.43 -8.78 8.24
C THR A 159 6.88 -9.85 9.19
N GLY A 160 7.01 -9.66 10.50
CA GLY A 160 6.46 -10.54 11.53
C GLY A 160 4.93 -10.48 11.70
N TYR A 161 4.26 -9.50 11.09
CA TYR A 161 2.82 -9.25 11.20
C TYR A 161 2.15 -9.09 9.82
N PRO A 162 2.09 -10.15 8.98
CA PRO A 162 1.55 -10.04 7.63
C PRO A 162 0.10 -9.54 7.60
N GLY A 163 -0.16 -8.51 6.79
CA GLY A 163 -1.50 -7.94 6.59
C GLY A 163 -2.00 -7.05 7.73
N GLN A 164 -1.17 -6.78 8.75
CA GLN A 164 -1.49 -5.81 9.79
C GLN A 164 -0.80 -4.49 9.50
N VAL A 165 -1.55 -3.40 9.62
CA VAL A 165 -1.06 -2.04 9.44
C VAL A 165 -1.03 -1.35 10.80
N PHE A 166 0.11 -0.73 11.09
CA PHE A 166 0.37 0.00 12.31
C PHE A 166 0.58 1.48 11.98
N SER A 167 0.15 2.35 12.88
CA SER A 167 0.33 3.79 12.76
C SER A 167 1.61 4.23 13.47
N GLY A 168 2.39 5.07 12.85
CA GLY A 168 3.56 5.73 13.43
C GLY A 168 3.65 7.18 12.96
N GLU A 169 4.74 7.83 13.34
CA GLU A 169 5.03 9.21 12.94
C GLU A 169 6.52 9.38 12.63
N VAL A 170 6.82 10.32 11.73
CA VAL A 170 8.21 10.72 11.46
C VAL A 170 8.74 11.47 12.69
N LEU A 171 9.69 10.86 13.40
CA LEU A 171 10.34 11.48 14.56
C LEU A 171 11.42 12.48 14.14
N SER A 172 12.23 12.11 13.14
CA SER A 172 13.26 12.99 12.61
C SER A 172 13.70 12.62 11.19
N LEU A 173 14.25 13.60 10.49
CA LEU A 173 14.88 13.46 9.19
C LEU A 173 16.33 13.96 9.27
N SER A 174 17.28 13.10 8.92
CA SER A 174 18.69 13.47 8.82
C SER A 174 18.88 14.50 7.70
N LYS A 175 19.63 15.58 7.99
CA LYS A 175 20.07 16.56 6.97
C LYS A 175 21.35 16.13 6.24
N MET A 176 21.87 14.95 6.54
CA MET A 176 23.06 14.38 5.93
C MET A 176 22.71 13.07 5.24
N ALA A 177 22.97 13.01 3.94
CA ALA A 177 22.80 11.79 3.16
C ALA A 177 23.76 10.70 3.64
N ARG A 178 23.30 9.46 3.60
CA ARG A 178 24.06 8.24 3.89
C ARG A 178 23.91 7.27 2.73
N ARG A 179 24.72 6.22 2.74
CA ARG A 179 24.52 5.07 1.86
C ARG A 179 24.06 3.88 2.69
N ASP A 180 23.11 3.10 2.16
CA ASP A 180 22.84 1.77 2.68
C ASP A 180 23.98 0.79 2.31
N LEU A 181 23.81 -0.48 2.69
CA LEU A 181 24.75 -1.56 2.41
C LEU A 181 24.89 -1.85 0.91
N ASP A 182 23.86 -1.56 0.12
CA ASP A 182 23.84 -1.73 -1.34
C ASP A 182 24.42 -0.53 -2.09
N GLY A 183 24.77 0.54 -1.36
CA GLY A 183 25.38 1.75 -1.90
C GLY A 183 24.37 2.80 -2.37
N ASN A 184 23.06 2.57 -2.20
CA ASN A 184 22.01 3.54 -2.52
C ASN A 184 22.14 4.73 -1.59
N ARG A 185 22.11 5.93 -2.17
CA ARG A 185 22.23 7.17 -1.41
C ARG A 185 20.83 7.64 -1.01
N GLY A 186 20.63 7.92 0.27
CA GLY A 186 19.37 8.44 0.78
C GLY A 186 19.56 9.21 2.07
N PHE A 187 18.49 9.84 2.54
CA PHE A 187 18.45 10.53 3.81
C PHE A 187 17.72 9.65 4.83
N GLN A 188 18.35 9.46 5.99
CA GLN A 188 17.77 8.63 7.03
C GLN A 188 16.58 9.33 7.68
N VAL A 189 15.44 8.66 7.67
CA VAL A 189 14.24 9.04 8.42
C VAL A 189 14.11 8.08 9.60
N THR A 190 13.90 8.64 10.78
CA THR A 190 13.63 7.90 12.01
C THR A 190 12.16 8.01 12.34
N ILE A 191 11.53 6.88 12.60
CA ILE A 191 10.07 6.73 12.59
C ILE A 191 9.66 5.92 13.81
N SER A 192 8.59 6.34 14.48
CA SER A 192 8.15 5.69 15.71
C SER A 192 7.57 4.30 15.46
N VAL A 193 7.72 3.44 16.46
CA VAL A 193 7.04 2.14 16.55
C VAL A 193 5.98 2.27 17.65
N PRO A 194 4.76 1.73 17.47
CA PRO A 194 3.77 1.72 18.54
C PRO A 194 4.22 0.90 19.76
N ASP A 195 3.99 1.44 20.97
CA ASP A 195 4.36 0.81 22.24
C ASP A 195 3.70 -0.56 22.48
N ASP A 196 2.52 -0.79 21.90
CA ASP A 196 1.74 -2.02 22.05
C ASP A 196 2.15 -3.14 21.09
N VAL A 197 3.07 -2.85 20.15
CA VAL A 197 3.53 -3.80 19.15
C VAL A 197 4.86 -4.39 19.56
N LYS A 198 4.88 -5.73 19.70
CA LYS A 198 6.11 -6.46 20.00
C LYS A 198 6.95 -6.66 18.74
N VAL A 199 7.85 -5.73 18.47
CA VAL A 199 8.87 -5.87 17.43
C VAL A 199 10.23 -6.25 18.02
N TYR A 200 11.14 -6.73 17.18
CA TYR A 200 12.52 -7.02 17.54
C TYR A 200 13.46 -6.21 16.64
N ALA A 201 14.60 -5.79 17.20
CA ALA A 201 15.66 -5.18 16.42
C ALA A 201 16.08 -6.12 15.26
N GLY A 202 16.34 -5.54 14.08
CA GLY A 202 16.65 -6.27 12.86
C GLY A 202 15.43 -6.70 12.04
N MET A 203 14.20 -6.49 12.52
CA MET A 203 13.01 -6.73 11.71
C MET A 203 12.87 -5.69 10.60
N THR A 204 12.48 -6.14 9.40
CA THR A 204 12.11 -5.25 8.29
C THR A 204 10.72 -4.66 8.54
N ALA A 205 10.59 -3.38 8.22
CA ALA A 205 9.36 -2.62 8.24
C ALA A 205 9.16 -1.99 6.85
N ASP A 206 8.01 -2.26 6.23
CA ASP A 206 7.61 -1.68 4.95
C ASP A 206 6.40 -0.79 5.19
N GLY A 207 6.38 0.39 4.59
CA GLY A 207 5.33 1.36 4.89
C GLY A 207 5.30 2.55 3.95
N LYS A 208 4.50 3.52 4.34
CA LYS A 208 4.27 4.73 3.57
C LYS A 208 4.08 5.94 4.47
N ILE A 209 4.78 7.03 4.15
CA ILE A 209 4.54 8.35 4.75
C ILE A 209 3.38 8.98 4.00
N LEU A 210 2.37 9.43 4.74
CA LEU A 210 1.24 10.16 4.14
C LEU A 210 1.65 11.64 4.07
N LEU A 211 1.79 12.15 2.84
CA LEU A 211 2.33 13.48 2.56
C LEU A 211 1.22 14.54 2.59
N GLU A 212 0.48 14.66 1.49
CA GLU A 212 -0.60 15.64 1.31
C GLU A 212 -1.93 14.91 1.13
N GLU A 213 -2.98 15.43 1.78
CA GLU A 213 -4.37 15.03 1.53
C GLU A 213 -5.01 16.02 0.57
N VAL A 214 -5.46 15.53 -0.58
CA VAL A 214 -6.21 16.34 -1.55
C VAL A 214 -7.68 15.92 -1.52
N GLN A 215 -8.58 16.89 -1.31
CA GLN A 215 -10.01 16.68 -1.51
C GLN A 215 -10.41 17.10 -2.92
N ASP A 216 -10.72 16.12 -3.76
CA ASP A 216 -11.07 16.36 -5.17
C ASP A 216 -11.95 15.23 -5.72
N LEU A 217 -12.32 15.31 -7.00
CA LEU A 217 -12.98 14.23 -7.71
C LEU A 217 -12.07 13.00 -7.70
N ARG A 218 -12.60 11.87 -7.28
CA ARG A 218 -11.87 10.60 -7.20
C ARG A 218 -12.68 9.44 -7.71
N ILE A 219 -11.96 8.38 -8.09
CA ILE A 219 -12.51 7.10 -8.50
C ILE A 219 -11.71 5.96 -7.87
N SER A 220 -12.32 4.79 -7.76
CA SER A 220 -11.61 3.59 -7.31
C SER A 220 -10.48 3.24 -8.28
N VAL A 221 -9.30 2.93 -7.74
CA VAL A 221 -8.15 2.45 -8.54
C VAL A 221 -8.47 1.16 -9.29
N ASP A 222 -9.39 0.34 -8.77
CA ASP A 222 -9.85 -0.91 -9.41
C ASP A 222 -10.61 -0.68 -10.73
N SER A 223 -11.05 0.56 -10.99
CA SER A 223 -11.78 0.91 -12.22
C SER A 223 -10.88 1.34 -13.38
N ILE A 224 -9.58 1.51 -13.11
CA ILE A 224 -8.63 2.14 -14.02
C ILE A 224 -7.85 1.06 -14.76
N TRP A 225 -7.69 1.22 -16.07
CA TRP A 225 -6.69 0.47 -16.83
C TRP A 225 -5.90 1.43 -17.71
N GLU A 226 -4.69 1.00 -18.08
CA GLU A 226 -3.84 1.77 -18.98
C GLU A 226 -3.78 1.10 -20.36
N GLU A 227 -3.90 1.93 -21.40
CA GLU A 227 -3.64 1.51 -22.77
C GLU A 227 -2.65 2.49 -23.40
N ARG A 228 -1.45 1.99 -23.74
CA ARG A 228 -0.37 2.80 -24.34
C ARG A 228 0.01 4.03 -23.52
N GLY A 229 0.01 3.90 -22.18
CA GLY A 229 0.36 4.98 -21.25
C GLY A 229 -0.74 6.03 -21.03
N VAL A 230 -1.96 5.78 -21.53
CA VAL A 230 -3.14 6.62 -21.26
C VAL A 230 -4.07 5.86 -20.32
N ALA A 231 -4.39 6.49 -19.19
CA ALA A 231 -5.37 5.97 -18.24
C ALA A 231 -6.79 6.07 -18.83
N LYS A 232 -7.55 4.99 -18.70
CA LYS A 232 -8.90 4.85 -19.24
C LYS A 232 -9.82 4.24 -18.19
N VAL A 233 -11.09 4.59 -18.30
CA VAL A 233 -12.18 4.06 -17.47
C VAL A 233 -13.39 3.74 -18.33
N TYR A 234 -14.25 2.85 -17.84
CA TYR A 234 -15.54 2.53 -18.46
C TYR A 234 -16.61 3.31 -17.71
N VAL A 235 -17.31 4.20 -18.40
CA VAL A 235 -18.45 4.94 -17.83
C VAL A 235 -19.75 4.33 -18.36
N LEU A 236 -20.70 4.09 -17.46
CA LEU A 236 -22.04 3.65 -17.81
C LEU A 236 -22.86 4.84 -18.28
N ARG A 237 -23.20 4.86 -19.57
CA ARG A 237 -24.09 5.86 -20.18
C ARG A 237 -25.18 5.14 -20.96
N ASP A 238 -26.44 5.46 -20.67
CA ASP A 238 -27.61 4.87 -21.34
C ASP A 238 -27.62 3.33 -21.38
N GLY A 239 -27.13 2.67 -20.32
CA GLY A 239 -27.04 1.20 -20.24
C GLY A 239 -25.89 0.57 -21.04
N ARG A 240 -24.95 1.38 -21.54
CA ARG A 240 -23.78 0.93 -22.31
C ARG A 240 -22.47 1.40 -21.68
N ALA A 241 -21.45 0.55 -21.78
CA ALA A 241 -20.09 0.91 -21.39
C ALA A 241 -19.45 1.82 -22.44
N THR A 242 -19.05 3.01 -22.04
CA THR A 242 -18.32 3.99 -22.86
C THR A 242 -16.91 4.13 -22.31
N VAL A 243 -15.89 4.02 -23.16
CA VAL A 243 -14.51 4.29 -22.75
C VAL A 243 -14.30 5.79 -22.69
N VAL A 244 -13.74 6.25 -21.57
CA VAL A 244 -13.37 7.64 -21.34
C VAL A 244 -11.90 7.67 -20.97
N ASP A 245 -11.16 8.54 -21.66
CA ASP A 245 -9.76 8.83 -21.33
C ASP A 245 -9.76 9.79 -20.14
N VAL A 246 -8.98 9.46 -19.12
CA VAL A 246 -8.92 10.25 -17.89
C VAL A 246 -7.50 10.71 -17.63
N LYS A 247 -7.38 11.93 -17.13
CA LYS A 247 -6.12 12.44 -16.60
C LYS A 247 -6.15 12.32 -15.09
N LEU A 248 -5.19 11.60 -14.54
CA LEU A 248 -5.12 11.32 -13.12
C LEU A 248 -4.08 12.22 -12.44
N GLY A 249 -4.32 12.51 -11.16
CA GLY A 249 -3.40 13.20 -10.26
C GLY A 249 -2.73 12.22 -9.30
N ILE A 250 -2.75 12.55 -8.01
CA ILE A 250 -2.25 11.65 -6.96
C ILE A 250 -3.14 10.42 -6.79
N ARG A 251 -2.59 9.36 -6.20
CA ARG A 251 -3.27 8.08 -5.99
C ARG A 251 -2.78 7.44 -4.70
N ASP A 252 -3.73 6.89 -3.94
CA ASP A 252 -3.48 6.02 -2.80
C ASP A 252 -3.91 4.57 -3.11
N ASP A 253 -3.92 3.71 -2.09
CA ASP A 253 -4.28 2.29 -2.23
C ASP A 253 -5.71 2.05 -2.75
N PHE A 254 -6.62 3.02 -2.60
CA PHE A 254 -8.04 2.84 -2.88
C PHE A 254 -8.54 3.76 -3.98
N TYR A 255 -8.03 4.98 -4.06
CA TYR A 255 -8.55 6.05 -4.88
C TYR A 255 -7.47 6.74 -5.71
N ALA A 256 -7.85 7.14 -6.92
CA ALA A 256 -7.07 8.06 -7.74
C ALA A 256 -7.83 9.38 -7.92
N GLN A 257 -7.11 10.50 -7.80
CA GLN A 257 -7.60 11.83 -8.15
C GLN A 257 -7.85 11.91 -9.66
N VAL A 258 -8.98 12.46 -10.06
CA VAL A 258 -9.35 12.71 -11.46
C VAL A 258 -9.26 14.20 -11.76
N LEU A 259 -8.33 14.58 -12.63
CA LEU A 259 -8.11 15.96 -13.05
C LEU A 259 -8.97 16.34 -14.26
N GLU A 260 -9.14 15.41 -15.21
CA GLU A 260 -9.90 15.63 -16.44
C GLU A 260 -10.57 14.31 -16.89
N GLY A 261 -11.73 14.43 -17.55
CA GLY A 261 -12.40 13.33 -18.26
C GLY A 261 -13.71 12.85 -17.62
N LEU A 262 -13.91 13.05 -16.32
CA LEU A 262 -15.13 12.66 -15.60
C LEU A 262 -15.78 13.84 -14.89
N GLU A 263 -17.05 13.67 -14.55
CA GLU A 263 -17.82 14.58 -13.71
C GLU A 263 -18.32 13.87 -12.45
N VAL A 264 -18.63 14.65 -11.40
CA VAL A 264 -19.24 14.12 -10.17
C VAL A 264 -20.55 13.39 -10.51
N GLY A 265 -20.67 12.16 -10.05
CA GLY A 265 -21.83 11.30 -10.27
C GLY A 265 -21.74 10.40 -11.49
N ASP A 266 -20.71 10.51 -12.33
CA ASP A 266 -20.46 9.53 -13.40
C ASP A 266 -20.36 8.12 -12.81
N GLU A 267 -21.13 7.17 -13.35
CA GLU A 267 -21.08 5.76 -12.93
C GLU A 267 -19.93 5.05 -13.63
N VAL A 268 -18.85 4.79 -12.88
CA VAL A 268 -17.65 4.13 -13.38
C VAL A 268 -17.75 2.63 -13.12
N ILE A 269 -17.52 1.83 -14.15
CA ILE A 269 -17.59 0.37 -14.10
C ILE A 269 -16.27 -0.19 -13.56
N ILE A 270 -16.36 -1.10 -12.58
CA ILE A 270 -15.23 -1.89 -12.09
C ILE A 270 -15.19 -3.21 -12.90
N PRO A 271 -14.16 -3.43 -13.73
CA PRO A 271 -14.05 -4.63 -14.54
C PRO A 271 -13.63 -5.83 -13.66
N SER A 272 -14.61 -6.46 -13.00
CA SER A 272 -14.41 -7.65 -12.16
C SER A 272 -14.13 -8.91 -12.98
N GLY A 273 -12.91 -9.02 -13.53
CA GLY A 273 -12.42 -10.19 -14.27
C GLY A 273 -13.10 -10.41 -15.64
N LEU A 274 -13.78 -9.39 -16.16
CA LEU A 274 -14.52 -9.45 -17.42
C LEU A 274 -13.82 -8.61 -18.49
N SER A 275 -13.65 -9.17 -19.69
CA SER A 275 -13.29 -8.37 -20.87
C SER A 275 -14.53 -7.60 -21.32
N ILE A 276 -14.61 -6.33 -20.93
CA ILE A 276 -15.61 -5.39 -21.44
C ILE A 276 -15.02 -4.74 -22.69
N THR A 277 -15.83 -4.60 -23.74
CA THR A 277 -15.48 -3.84 -24.95
C THR A 277 -16.34 -2.57 -25.02
N THR A 278 -15.80 -1.49 -25.59
CA THR A 278 -16.55 -0.26 -25.85
C THR A 278 -17.87 -0.54 -26.56
N GLY A 279 -18.96 0.02 -26.05
CA GLY A 279 -20.32 -0.13 -26.61
C GLY A 279 -21.07 -1.38 -26.18
N GLN A 280 -20.46 -2.25 -25.38
CA GLN A 280 -21.09 -3.44 -24.82
C GLN A 280 -22.24 -3.07 -23.88
N SER A 281 -23.38 -3.74 -24.05
CA SER A 281 -24.53 -3.60 -23.15
C SER A 281 -24.19 -4.20 -21.79
N VAL A 282 -24.43 -3.45 -20.73
CA VAL A 282 -24.12 -3.85 -19.37
C VAL A 282 -25.33 -3.67 -18.46
N LYS A 283 -25.40 -4.45 -17.38
CA LYS A 283 -26.45 -4.36 -16.37
C LYS A 283 -25.80 -4.28 -14.99
N VAL A 284 -26.19 -3.29 -14.19
CA VAL A 284 -25.65 -3.13 -12.84
C VAL A 284 -26.14 -4.28 -11.95
N LYS A 285 -25.19 -4.99 -11.33
CA LYS A 285 -25.48 -6.08 -10.38
C LYS A 285 -25.65 -5.56 -8.95
N SER A 286 -24.88 -4.54 -8.59
CA SER A 286 -24.95 -3.77 -7.34
C SER A 286 -24.04 -2.54 -7.48
N SER A 287 -24.45 -1.38 -6.94
CA SER A 287 -23.54 -0.26 -6.70
C SER A 287 -22.68 -0.60 -5.48
N ALA A 288 -21.35 -0.62 -5.61
CA ALA A 288 -20.50 -0.77 -4.44
C ALA A 288 -20.51 0.56 -3.65
N PRO A 289 -20.71 0.56 -2.31
CA PRO A 289 -20.52 1.77 -1.53
C PRO A 289 -19.05 2.20 -1.62
N ALA A 290 -18.80 3.52 -1.59
CA ALA A 290 -17.45 4.06 -1.43
C ALA A 290 -16.81 3.41 -0.19
N ARG A 291 -15.60 2.87 -0.34
CA ARG A 291 -14.84 2.31 0.79
C ARG A 291 -14.34 3.48 1.61
N THR A 292 -14.77 3.55 2.87
CA THR A 292 -14.30 4.56 3.84
C THR A 292 -12.96 4.13 4.40
#